data_AF-A0A564Q970-F1
#
_entry.id   AF-A0A564Q970-F1
#
_cell.length_a   1.000
_cell.length_b   1.000
_cell.length_c   1.000
_cell.angle_alpha   90.00
_cell.angle_beta   90.00
_cell.angle_gamma   90.00
#
_symmetry.space_group_name_H-M   'P 1'
#
loop_
_entity.id
_entity.type
_entity.pdbx_description
1 polymer ?
#
loop_
_entity_poly.entity_id
_entity_poly.type
_entity_poly.pdbx_seq_one_letter_code
_entity_poly.pdbx_strand_id
1 'polypeptide(L)'
;MINEVLFKIGENTWYYTKEALPWLILGFLMAGLLKAFVPEGFLFKYLGARNMRSVLNATLIGIPLPLCSCGVIPAGIGLYEQGVSRASTLAFLIATPTTAITTILVIEKSMGRRCVLLYLGSITILAILFSYTLEAVGWL
;
A
#
# COMPACT_ATOMS: atom_id res chain seq x y z
N MET A 1 24.22 31.82 -10.53
CA MET A 1 23.65 30.62 -11.19
C MET A 1 23.16 29.59 -10.17
N ILE A 2 24.00 29.10 -9.24
CA ILE A 2 23.58 28.13 -8.21
C ILE A 2 22.53 28.67 -7.21
N ASN A 3 22.62 29.94 -6.81
CA ASN A 3 21.70 30.53 -5.83
C ASN A 3 20.25 30.69 -6.37
N GLU A 4 20.06 30.91 -7.68
CA GLU A 4 18.71 30.97 -8.28
C GLU A 4 18.07 29.58 -8.41
N VAL A 5 18.87 28.56 -8.69
CA VAL A 5 18.39 27.18 -8.77
C VAL A 5 17.96 26.69 -7.38
N LEU A 6 18.72 27.03 -6.33
CA LEU A 6 18.35 26.72 -4.95
C LEU A 6 17.03 27.39 -4.53
N PHE A 7 16.82 28.66 -4.92
CA PHE A 7 15.59 29.38 -4.60
C PHE A 7 14.37 28.78 -5.33
N LYS A 8 14.52 28.39 -6.61
CA LYS A 8 13.47 27.70 -7.38
C LYS A 8 13.13 26.31 -6.86
N ILE A 9 14.14 25.54 -6.41
CA ILE A 9 13.90 24.23 -5.78
C ILE A 9 13.11 24.44 -4.48
N GLY A 10 13.49 25.43 -3.67
CA GLY A 10 12.77 25.77 -2.43
C GLY A 10 11.29 26.10 -2.65
N GLU A 11 10.97 26.94 -3.62
CA GLU A 11 9.58 27.28 -3.96
C GLU A 11 8.79 26.07 -4.49
N ASN A 12 9.38 25.27 -5.40
CA ASN A 12 8.70 24.10 -5.95
C ASN A 12 8.41 23.05 -4.87
N THR A 13 9.36 22.75 -3.99
CA THR A 13 9.15 21.80 -2.89
C THR A 13 8.05 22.29 -1.95
N TRP A 14 8.01 23.59 -1.64
CA TRP A 14 6.97 24.20 -0.81
C TRP A 14 5.58 24.12 -1.47
N TYR A 15 5.52 24.32 -2.78
CA TYR A 15 4.30 24.22 -3.56
C TYR A 15 3.69 22.81 -3.53
N TYR A 16 4.50 21.78 -3.86
CA TYR A 16 4.03 20.38 -3.83
C TYR A 16 3.61 19.92 -2.42
N THR A 17 4.32 20.40 -1.38
CA THR A 17 3.99 20.05 0.00
C THR A 17 2.61 20.60 0.40
N LYS A 18 2.30 21.86 0.04
CA LYS A 18 0.98 22.45 0.32
C LYS A 18 -0.15 21.74 -0.41
N GLU A 19 0.08 21.30 -1.65
CA GLU A 19 -0.92 20.56 -2.42
C GLU A 19 -1.15 19.15 -1.86
N ALA A 20 -0.10 18.47 -1.41
CA ALA A 20 -0.18 17.12 -0.86
C ALA A 20 -0.76 17.08 0.57
N LEU A 21 -0.53 18.11 1.39
CA LEU A 21 -0.92 18.17 2.79
C LEU A 21 -2.42 17.86 3.07
N PRO A 22 -3.40 18.47 2.38
CA PRO A 22 -4.82 18.19 2.65
C PRO A 22 -5.20 16.75 2.31
N TRP A 23 -4.65 16.19 1.23
CA TRP A 23 -4.85 14.79 0.85
C TRP A 23 -4.20 13.82 1.84
N LEU A 24 -3.04 14.19 2.37
CA LEU A 24 -2.30 13.38 3.33
C LEU A 24 -2.99 13.34 4.70
N ILE A 25 -3.51 14.48 5.17
CA ILE A 25 -4.34 14.56 6.38
C ILE A 25 -5.62 13.73 6.20
N LEU A 26 -6.29 13.85 5.04
CA LEU A 26 -7.50 13.08 4.76
C LEU A 26 -7.22 11.58 4.69
N GLY A 27 -6.10 11.18 4.09
CA GLY A 27 -5.64 9.79 4.02
C GLY A 27 -5.31 9.21 5.39
N PHE A 28 -4.62 9.97 6.25
CA PHE A 28 -4.35 9.57 7.63
C PHE A 28 -5.63 9.48 8.47
N LEU A 29 -6.56 10.42 8.30
CA LEU A 29 -7.85 10.40 8.97
C LEU A 29 -8.66 9.17 8.59
N MET A 30 -8.71 8.83 7.30
CA MET A 30 -9.38 7.63 6.79
C MET A 30 -8.68 6.36 7.26
N ALA A 31 -7.35 6.30 7.24
CA ALA A 31 -6.58 5.18 7.75
C ALA A 31 -6.82 4.97 9.26
N GLY A 32 -6.89 6.05 10.04
CA GLY A 32 -7.24 6.01 11.46
C GLY A 32 -8.69 5.57 11.70
N LEU A 33 -9.64 6.04 10.89
CA LEU A 33 -11.04 5.60 10.95
C LEU A 33 -11.17 4.11 10.61
N LEU A 34 -10.46 3.63 9.59
CA LEU A 34 -10.38 2.21 9.25
C LEU A 34 -9.76 1.39 10.39
N LYS A 35 -8.68 1.88 11.01
CA LYS A 35 -8.08 1.23 12.19
C LYS A 35 -9.09 1.14 13.36
N ALA A 36 -9.95 2.15 13.52
CA ALA A 36 -11.00 2.17 14.53
C ALA A 36 -12.22 1.30 14.18
N PHE A 37 -12.60 1.23 12.90
CA PHE A 37 -13.76 0.47 12.42
C PHE A 37 -13.46 -1.02 12.20
N VAL A 38 -12.22 -1.38 11.89
CA VAL A 38 -11.84 -2.77 11.65
C VAL A 38 -11.24 -3.35 12.94
N PRO A 39 -11.96 -4.23 13.66
CA PRO A 39 -11.49 -4.77 14.92
C PRO A 39 -10.29 -5.70 14.72
N GLU A 40 -9.35 -5.64 15.66
CA GLU A 40 -8.07 -6.38 15.63
C GLU A 40 -8.27 -7.89 15.45
N GLY A 41 -9.34 -8.44 16.05
CA GLY A 41 -9.70 -9.86 15.88
C GLY A 41 -10.09 -10.25 14.46
N PHE A 42 -10.62 -9.32 13.66
CA PHE A 42 -10.93 -9.55 12.24
C PHE A 42 -9.65 -9.53 11.40
N LEU A 43 -8.76 -8.57 11.65
CA LEU A 43 -7.44 -8.53 11.01
C LEU A 43 -6.61 -9.77 11.34
N PHE A 44 -6.60 -10.21 12.59
CA PHE A 44 -5.85 -11.40 12.98
C PHE A 44 -6.41 -12.67 12.31
N LYS A 45 -7.74 -12.80 12.20
CA LYS A 45 -8.39 -13.95 11.55
C LYS A 45 -8.18 -13.98 10.03
N TYR A 46 -8.12 -12.83 9.36
CA TYR A 46 -8.04 -12.75 7.90
C TYR A 46 -6.63 -12.44 7.36
N LEU A 47 -5.76 -11.77 8.13
CA LEU A 47 -4.38 -11.36 7.78
C LEU A 47 -3.31 -11.94 8.73
N GLY A 48 -3.69 -12.51 9.88
CA GLY A 48 -2.76 -13.18 10.81
C GLY A 48 -2.33 -14.57 10.35
N ALA A 49 -3.10 -15.22 9.47
CA ALA A 49 -2.75 -16.52 8.92
C ALA A 49 -1.62 -16.39 7.88
N ARG A 50 -0.63 -17.26 7.97
CA ARG A 50 0.53 -17.35 7.06
C ARG A 50 0.14 -18.04 5.73
N ASN A 51 -0.91 -17.55 5.09
CA ASN A 51 -1.56 -18.19 3.95
C ASN A 51 -1.75 -17.22 2.79
N MET A 52 -1.74 -17.77 1.57
CA MET A 52 -1.99 -17.07 0.31
C MET A 52 -3.29 -16.24 0.30
N ARG A 53 -4.29 -16.68 1.08
CA ARG A 53 -5.57 -15.97 1.24
C ARG A 53 -5.42 -14.65 2.03
N SER A 54 -4.51 -14.59 2.99
CA SER A 54 -4.24 -13.37 3.76
C SER A 54 -3.58 -12.29 2.93
N VAL A 55 -2.67 -12.69 2.04
CA VAL A 55 -2.06 -11.80 1.03
C VAL A 55 -3.12 -11.26 0.07
N LEU A 56 -4.03 -12.11 -0.41
CA LEU A 56 -5.11 -11.69 -1.31
C LEU A 56 -6.06 -10.70 -0.61
N ASN A 57 -6.45 -10.99 0.63
CA ASN A 57 -7.31 -10.12 1.42
C ASN A 57 -6.65 -8.78 1.74
N ALA A 58 -5.35 -8.77 2.04
CA ALA A 58 -4.58 -7.56 2.25
C ALA A 58 -4.57 -6.67 1.00
N THR A 59 -4.35 -7.26 -0.18
CA THR A 59 -4.44 -6.55 -1.46
C THR A 59 -5.85 -6.01 -1.73
N LEU A 60 -6.89 -6.81 -1.47
CA LEU A 60 -8.29 -6.40 -1.64
C LEU A 60 -8.68 -5.23 -0.73
N ILE A 61 -8.16 -5.18 0.49
CA ILE A 61 -8.34 -4.05 1.41
C ILE A 61 -7.49 -2.85 0.96
N GLY A 62 -6.31 -3.06 0.38
CA GLY A 62 -5.44 -2.00 -0.14
C GLY A 62 -5.97 -1.31 -1.40
N ILE A 63 -6.72 -2.01 -2.26
CA ILE A 63 -7.32 -1.45 -3.49
C ILE A 63 -8.17 -0.18 -3.26
N PRO A 64 -9.13 -0.16 -2.32
CA PRO A 64 -9.95 1.04 -2.05
C PRO A 64 -9.20 2.14 -1.29
N LEU A 65 -7.95 1.88 -0.84
CA LEU A 65 -7.11 2.81 -0.11
C LEU A 65 -6.06 3.39 -1.07
N PRO A 66 -6.32 4.53 -1.74
CA PRO A 66 -5.34 5.20 -2.61
C PRO A 66 -4.30 5.93 -1.75
N LEU A 67 -3.55 5.17 -0.97
CA LEU A 67 -2.43 5.66 -0.19
C LEU A 67 -1.23 5.76 -1.12
N CYS A 68 -0.73 6.98 -1.32
CA CYS A 68 0.60 7.16 -1.89
C CYS A 68 1.64 6.66 -0.88
N SER A 69 2.87 6.38 -1.32
CA SER A 69 3.95 5.82 -0.48
C SER A 69 4.09 6.49 0.92
N CYS A 70 3.78 7.79 1.00
CA CYS A 70 3.79 8.55 2.26
C CYS A 70 2.75 8.07 3.30
N GLY A 71 1.59 7.57 2.86
CA GLY A 71 0.51 7.09 3.72
C GLY A 71 0.48 5.57 3.92
N VAL A 72 1.09 4.80 3.01
CA VAL A 72 1.07 3.32 3.12
C VAL A 72 1.98 2.82 4.25
N ILE A 73 3.10 3.50 4.51
CA ILE A 73 4.04 3.16 5.58
C ILE A 73 3.38 3.24 6.97
N PRO A 74 2.79 4.37 7.39
CA PRO A 74 2.14 4.47 8.70
C PRO A 74 0.91 3.56 8.83
N ALA A 75 0.16 3.36 7.75
CA ALA A 75 -0.94 2.38 7.73
C ALA A 75 -0.42 0.94 7.95
N GLY A 76 0.69 0.57 7.30
CA GLY A 76 1.34 -0.72 7.47
C GLY A 76 1.87 -0.94 8.89
N ILE A 77 2.50 0.08 9.49
CA ILE A 77 2.92 0.04 10.90
C ILE A 77 1.71 -0.16 11.82
N GLY A 78 0.60 0.53 11.55
CA GLY A 78 -0.64 0.35 12.30
C GLY A 78 -1.20 -1.07 12.24
N LEU A 79 -1.12 -1.73 11.08
CA LEU A 79 -1.49 -3.15 10.89
C LEU A 79 -0.55 -4.09 11.67
N TYR A 80 0.75 -3.81 11.64
CA TYR A 80 1.75 -4.60 12.35
C TYR A 80 1.55 -4.55 13.87
N GLU A 81 1.25 -3.38 14.42
CA GLU A 81 0.92 -3.23 15.86
C GLU A 81 -0.34 -4.00 16.27
N GLN A 82 -1.28 -4.21 15.35
CA GLN A 82 -2.50 -4.99 15.58
C GLN A 82 -2.28 -6.52 15.51
N GLY A 83 -1.02 -6.97 15.42
CA GLY A 83 -0.67 -8.40 15.42
C GLY A 83 -0.81 -9.08 14.06
N VAL A 84 -0.94 -8.33 12.96
CA VAL A 84 -0.90 -8.89 11.61
C VAL A 84 0.48 -9.48 11.34
N SER A 85 0.52 -10.62 10.61
CA SER A 85 1.79 -11.24 10.23
C SER A 85 2.68 -10.28 9.43
N ARG A 86 3.98 -10.31 9.69
CA ARG A 86 4.98 -9.47 9.02
C ARG A 86 4.93 -9.66 7.50
N ALA A 87 4.76 -10.91 7.05
CA ALA A 87 4.55 -11.28 5.66
C ALA A 87 3.33 -10.58 5.03
N SER A 88 2.17 -10.58 5.70
CA SER A 88 0.96 -9.92 5.17
C SER A 88 1.06 -8.40 5.17
N THR A 89 1.78 -7.82 6.14
CA THR A 89 2.03 -6.37 6.18
C THR A 89 2.92 -5.92 5.02
N LEU A 90 3.96 -6.68 4.70
CA LEU A 90 4.82 -6.39 3.54
C LEU A 90 4.07 -6.60 2.23
N ALA A 91 3.27 -7.65 2.13
CA ALA A 91 2.40 -7.86 0.99
C ALA A 91 1.42 -6.70 0.79
N PHE A 92 0.81 -6.18 1.86
CA PHE A 92 -0.02 -4.97 1.82
C PHE A 92 0.78 -3.75 1.33
N LEU A 93 1.99 -3.54 1.85
CA LEU A 93 2.86 -2.42 1.50
C LEU A 93 3.25 -2.43 0.01
N ILE A 94 3.49 -3.62 -0.55
CA ILE A 94 3.82 -3.81 -1.96
C ILE A 94 2.56 -3.71 -2.82
N ALA A 95 1.46 -4.35 -2.40
CA ALA A 95 0.24 -4.43 -3.18
C ALA A 95 -0.46 -3.08 -3.31
N THR A 96 -0.58 -2.31 -2.22
CA THR A 96 -1.33 -1.03 -2.20
C THR A 96 -0.91 -0.03 -3.28
N PRO A 97 0.38 0.33 -3.46
CA PRO A 97 0.80 1.23 -4.55
C PRO A 97 0.66 0.57 -5.93
N THR A 98 0.76 -0.75 -5.99
CA THR A 98 0.76 -1.50 -7.24
C THR A 98 -0.66 -1.70 -7.77
N THR A 99 -1.65 -1.88 -6.90
CA THR A 99 -3.06 -2.12 -7.24
C THR A 99 -3.94 -0.91 -7.01
N ALA A 100 -3.37 0.30 -6.98
CA ALA A 100 -4.15 1.52 -6.88
C ALA A 100 -5.18 1.59 -8.02
N ILE A 101 -6.38 2.09 -7.71
CA ILE A 101 -7.50 2.24 -8.66
C ILE A 101 -7.05 2.94 -9.95
N THR A 102 -6.16 3.93 -9.84
CA THR A 102 -5.58 4.63 -10.98
C THR A 102 -4.81 3.71 -11.91
N THR A 103 -3.98 2.81 -11.36
CA THR A 103 -3.19 1.85 -12.12
C THR A 103 -4.09 0.83 -12.83
N ILE A 104 -5.09 0.32 -12.11
CA ILE A 104 -6.06 -0.64 -12.67
C ILE A 104 -6.84 0.01 -13.83
N LEU A 105 -7.34 1.24 -13.65
CA LEU A 105 -8.07 1.98 -14.67
C LEU A 105 -7.21 2.26 -15.92
N VAL A 106 -5.93 2.62 -15.73
CA VAL A 106 -5.01 2.88 -16.84
C VAL A 106 -4.74 1.60 -17.63
N ILE A 107 -4.46 0.48 -16.94
CA ILE A 107 -4.21 -0.82 -17.60
C ILE A 107 -5.46 -1.32 -18.32
N GLU A 108 -6.63 -1.18 -17.69
CA GLU A 108 -7.90 -1.57 -18.31
C GLU A 108 -8.17 -0.77 -19.58
N LYS A 109 -8.00 0.56 -19.55
CA LYS A 109 -8.18 1.43 -20.73
C LYS A 109 -7.14 1.19 -21.82
N SER A 110 -5.89 0.92 -21.45
CA SER A 110 -4.80 0.83 -22.42
C SER A 110 -4.63 -0.55 -23.04
N MET A 111 -4.83 -1.63 -22.27
CA MET A 111 -4.52 -3.00 -22.70
C MET A 111 -5.70 -3.98 -22.57
N GLY A 112 -6.84 -3.52 -22.04
CA GLY A 112 -8.05 -4.31 -21.88
C GLY A 112 -8.06 -5.20 -20.61
N ARG A 113 -9.26 -5.72 -20.31
CA ARG A 113 -9.56 -6.39 -19.02
C ARG A 113 -8.79 -7.70 -18.79
N ARG A 114 -8.31 -8.35 -19.86
CA ARG A 114 -7.48 -9.57 -19.76
C ARG A 114 -6.10 -9.28 -19.18
N CYS A 115 -5.51 -8.13 -19.51
CA CYS A 115 -4.20 -7.73 -19.00
C CYS A 115 -4.26 -7.38 -17.52
N VAL A 116 -5.35 -6.77 -17.05
CA VAL A 116 -5.58 -6.50 -15.61
C VAL A 116 -5.60 -7.80 -14.81
N LEU A 117 -6.28 -8.84 -15.31
CA LEU A 117 -6.32 -10.15 -14.64
C LEU A 117 -4.93 -10.79 -14.57
N LEU A 118 -4.16 -10.75 -15.65
CA LEU A 118 -2.78 -11.27 -15.67
C LEU A 118 -1.85 -10.47 -14.76
N TYR A 119 -2.03 -9.15 -14.69
CA TYR A 119 -1.27 -8.25 -13.82
C TYR A 119 -1.55 -8.53 -12.33
N LEU A 120 -2.82 -8.64 -11.94
CA LEU A 120 -3.19 -9.03 -10.58
C LEU A 120 -2.66 -10.42 -10.22
N GLY A 121 -2.71 -11.35 -11.19
CA GLY A 121 -2.13 -12.69 -11.04
C GLY A 121 -0.62 -12.66 -10.81
N SER A 122 0.13 -11.92 -11.61
CA SER A 122 1.59 -11.83 -11.50
C SER A 122 2.03 -11.17 -10.19
N ILE A 123 1.35 -10.11 -9.76
CA ILE A 123 1.62 -9.44 -8.49
C ILE A 123 1.33 -10.34 -7.31
N THR A 124 0.22 -11.08 -7.35
CA THR A 124 -0.12 -12.02 -6.29
C THR A 124 0.98 -13.06 -6.15
N ILE A 125 1.43 -13.64 -7.28
CA ILE A 125 2.53 -14.63 -7.30
C ILE A 125 3.82 -14.01 -6.75
N LEU A 126 4.21 -12.82 -7.21
CA LEU A 126 5.41 -12.12 -6.74
C LEU A 126 5.35 -11.80 -5.25
N ALA A 127 4.23 -11.28 -4.76
CA ALA A 127 4.03 -10.94 -3.35
C ALA A 127 4.12 -12.19 -2.45
N ILE A 128 3.56 -13.32 -2.89
CA ILE A 128 3.67 -14.60 -2.19
C ILE A 128 5.13 -15.08 -2.18
N LEU A 129 5.77 -15.11 -3.34
CA LEU A 129 7.15 -15.57 -3.48
C LEU A 129 8.09 -14.75 -2.60
N PHE A 130 7.92 -13.42 -2.63
CA PHE A 130 8.73 -12.47 -1.88
C PHE A 130 8.48 -12.59 -0.38
N SER A 131 7.21 -12.75 0.04
CA SER A 131 6.84 -12.96 1.45
C SER A 131 7.41 -14.25 2.02
N TYR A 132 7.30 -15.37 1.29
CA TYR A 132 7.89 -16.65 1.71
C TYR A 132 9.43 -16.59 1.73
N THR A 133 10.04 -15.93 0.76
CA THR A 133 11.51 -15.78 0.70
C THR A 133 12.02 -14.93 1.87
N LEU A 134 11.33 -13.86 2.22
CA LEU A 134 11.70 -13.01 3.36
C LEU A 134 11.55 -13.72 4.71
N GLU A 135 10.53 -14.57 4.86
CA GLU A 135 10.43 -15.44 6.03
C GLU A 135 11.58 -16.47 6.09
N ALA A 136 12.02 -17.00 4.96
CA ALA A 136 13.13 -17.95 4.90
C ALA A 136 14.50 -17.31 5.20
N VAL A 137 14.66 -16.02 4.89
CA VAL A 137 15.89 -15.24 5.16
C VAL A 137 16.04 -14.86 6.64
N GLY A 138 15.04 -15.12 7.49
CA GLY A 138 15.14 -14.96 8.94
C GLY A 138 15.31 -13.52 9.40
N TRP A 139 15.00 -12.54 8.53
CA TRP A 139 15.00 -11.12 8.87
C TRP A 139 13.85 -10.72 9.81
N LEU A 140 12.89 -11.63 10.05
CA LEU A 140 11.62 -11.42 10.75
C LEU A 140 11.14 -12.69 11.44
#